data_AF-A0A0R3Q1C4-F1
#
_entry.id   AF-A0A0R3Q1C4-F1
#
_cell.length_a   1.000
_cell.length_b   1.000
_cell.length_c   1.000
_cell.angle_alpha   90.00
_cell.angle_beta   90.00
_cell.angle_gamma   90.00
#
_symmetry.space_group_name_H-M   'P 1'
#
loop_
_entity.id
_entity.type
_entity.pdbx_description
1 polymer ?
#
loop_
_entity_poly.entity_id
_entity_poly.type
_entity_poly.pdbx_seq_one_letter_code
_entity_poly.pdbx_strand_id
1 'polypeptide(L)'
;MPVKVHSNSTVYDSTSGNTGASEAYMCSLIGLPYIAVVAKDLEEEKVHQITSNGGKIMKVDVSLRNYHAQEEAKKNRGFFINQFGNAAESEEIHESGDFDFESTNMYHEIVSDLKKNNTQKKKYPDYFVHSSGTGGTITSVGRYTKRYDLPTKIVLADSEYSLFYDYVLSNMFTNASGTEYWVKPGIAGIGYGYNVKPVIYGETTSLQRSVIDEVVKMPDIASTAAMHVLRERGIDGGASTGLNFLVSLYKAYQEKDNKNLNGRLTIVTVICDPGEFYNSTYFNATWIEEVFAKRGGMKGLNCWKKVGLQPFLNAKKCVKAICH
;
A
#
# COMPACT_ATOMS: atom_id res chain seq x y z
N MET A 1 -6.85 -11.97 29.10
CA MET A 1 -6.97 -10.50 29.23
C MET A 1 -6.15 -9.88 28.12
N PRO A 2 -6.64 -8.85 27.41
CA PRO A 2 -5.82 -8.18 26.38
C PRO A 2 -4.56 -7.61 27.04
N VAL A 3 -3.40 -7.87 26.43
CA VAL A 3 -2.13 -7.29 26.89
C VAL A 3 -2.24 -5.78 26.72
N LYS A 4 -1.99 -5.01 27.78
CA LYS A 4 -1.95 -3.54 27.72
C LYS A 4 -0.50 -3.08 27.67
N VAL A 5 -0.27 -1.95 27.02
CA VAL A 5 1.02 -1.27 27.07
C VAL A 5 1.17 -0.63 28.46
N HIS A 6 2.31 -0.84 29.11
CA HIS A 6 2.70 -0.23 30.37
C HIS A 6 4.00 0.56 30.19
N SER A 7 4.36 1.41 31.16
CA SER A 7 5.55 2.27 31.11
C SER A 7 6.87 1.54 30.92
N ASN A 8 6.90 0.23 31.15
CA ASN A 8 8.09 -0.62 31.06
C ASN A 8 7.95 -1.68 29.95
N SER A 9 6.93 -1.59 29.09
CA SER A 9 6.70 -2.55 28.02
C SER A 9 7.68 -2.32 26.86
N THR A 10 8.38 -3.36 26.43
CA THR A 10 9.01 -3.37 25.10
C THR A 10 7.97 -3.63 24.04
N VAL A 11 7.94 -2.79 23.02
CA VAL A 11 7.01 -2.87 21.90
C VAL A 11 7.67 -3.58 20.74
N TYR A 12 6.95 -4.50 20.13
CA TYR A 12 7.38 -5.30 18.99
C TYR A 12 6.38 -5.17 17.87
N ASP A 13 6.86 -5.06 16.64
CA ASP A 13 6.01 -5.26 15.46
C ASP A 13 6.79 -5.87 14.31
N SER A 14 6.05 -6.49 13.39
CA SER A 14 6.57 -7.02 12.13
C SER A 14 6.33 -6.02 11.02
N THR A 15 7.38 -5.45 10.45
CA THR A 15 7.28 -4.30 9.54
C THR A 15 8.15 -4.44 8.29
N SER A 16 7.70 -3.80 7.21
CA SER A 16 8.44 -3.62 5.95
C SER A 16 9.10 -2.26 5.80
N GLY A 17 9.17 -1.45 6.87
CA GLY A 17 9.89 -0.18 6.89
C GLY A 17 9.07 0.97 7.48
N ASN A 18 8.18 1.55 6.67
CA ASN A 18 7.52 2.83 6.99
C ASN A 18 6.75 2.78 8.32
N THR A 19 5.90 1.76 8.52
CA THR A 19 5.20 1.57 9.81
C THR A 19 6.19 1.49 10.97
N GLY A 20 7.29 0.76 10.80
CA GLY A 20 8.28 0.59 11.85
C GLY A 20 9.03 1.87 12.18
N ALA A 21 9.26 2.74 11.19
CA ALA A 21 9.88 4.04 11.42
C ALA A 21 8.95 4.96 12.23
N SER A 22 7.65 4.96 11.91
CA SER A 22 6.63 5.72 12.66
C SER A 22 6.44 5.17 14.07
N GLU A 23 6.36 3.84 14.25
CA GLU A 23 6.24 3.20 15.55
C GLU A 23 7.47 3.43 16.43
N ALA A 24 8.67 3.35 15.86
CA ALA A 24 9.92 3.68 16.55
C ALA A 24 9.88 5.11 17.09
N TYR A 25 9.50 6.06 16.22
CA TYR A 25 9.39 7.46 16.59
C TYR A 25 8.37 7.67 17.71
N MET A 26 7.16 7.12 17.58
CA MET A 26 6.12 7.22 18.61
C MET A 26 6.56 6.60 19.93
N CYS A 27 7.19 5.42 19.92
CA CYS A 27 7.72 4.78 21.12
C CYS A 27 8.82 5.63 21.78
N SER A 28 9.68 6.28 20.98
CA SER A 28 10.73 7.17 21.50
C SER A 28 10.13 8.38 22.26
N LEU A 29 9.02 8.94 21.77
CA LEU A 29 8.34 10.08 22.40
C LEU A 29 7.74 9.72 23.77
N ILE A 30 7.25 8.48 23.92
CA ILE A 30 6.64 7.99 25.16
C ILE A 30 7.60 7.18 26.04
N GLY A 31 8.89 7.13 25.68
CA GLY A 31 9.93 6.48 26.48
C GLY A 31 9.89 4.95 26.49
N LEU A 32 9.29 4.32 25.49
CA LEU A 32 9.21 2.86 25.38
C LEU A 32 10.26 2.31 24.39
N PRO A 33 10.91 1.18 24.70
CA PRO A 33 11.79 0.53 23.73
C PRO A 33 10.97 -0.14 22.64
N TYR A 34 11.40 0.04 21.39
CA TYR A 34 10.77 -0.55 20.22
C TYR A 34 11.73 -1.48 19.47
N ILE A 35 11.23 -2.66 19.06
CA ILE A 35 11.96 -3.64 18.26
C ILE A 35 11.15 -3.95 17.00
N ALA A 36 11.65 -3.47 15.86
CA ALA A 36 11.14 -3.81 14.54
C ALA A 36 11.69 -5.17 14.10
N VAL A 37 10.79 -6.13 13.88
CA VAL A 37 11.11 -7.42 13.27
C VAL A 37 10.96 -7.28 11.75
N VAL A 38 12.09 -7.30 11.06
CA VAL A 38 12.19 -6.97 9.62
C VAL A 38 12.78 -8.14 8.83
N ALA A 39 12.65 -8.06 7.51
CA ALA A 39 13.21 -9.08 6.62
C ALA A 39 14.73 -8.95 6.56
N LYS A 40 15.43 -10.07 6.35
CA LYS A 40 16.90 -10.06 6.15
C LYS A 40 17.34 -9.15 5.00
N ASP A 41 16.51 -9.08 3.95
CA ASP A 41 16.70 -8.33 2.72
C ASP A 41 15.95 -6.99 2.69
N LEU A 42 15.54 -6.44 3.85
CA LEU A 42 14.99 -5.08 3.92
C LEU A 42 16.03 -4.05 3.43
N GLU A 43 15.58 -3.05 2.67
CA GLU A 43 16.43 -1.96 2.18
C GLU A 43 17.12 -1.21 3.34
N GLU A 44 18.42 -0.95 3.20
CA GLU A 44 19.24 -0.35 4.27
C GLU A 44 18.78 1.07 4.63
N GLU A 45 18.22 1.81 3.67
CA GLU A 45 17.61 3.12 3.91
C GLU A 45 16.45 3.04 4.92
N LYS A 46 15.64 1.98 4.86
CA LYS A 46 14.52 1.76 5.80
C LYS A 46 15.01 1.28 7.16
N VAL A 47 16.05 0.44 7.19
CA VAL A 47 16.76 0.07 8.42
C VAL A 47 17.26 1.32 9.14
N HIS A 48 17.92 2.22 8.38
CA HIS A 48 18.45 3.46 8.92
C HIS A 48 17.34 4.34 9.51
N GLN A 49 16.23 4.52 8.82
CA GLN A 49 15.09 5.30 9.33
C GLN A 49 14.54 4.79 10.66
N ILE A 50 14.33 3.47 10.78
CA ILE A 50 13.85 2.86 12.02
C ILE A 50 14.84 3.14 13.16
N THR A 51 16.14 2.93 12.91
CA THR A 51 17.17 3.11 13.94
C THR A 51 17.37 4.57 14.35
N SER A 52 17.30 5.50 13.40
CA SER A 52 17.42 6.94 13.65
C SER A 52 16.23 7.48 14.44
N ASN A 53 15.06 6.84 14.33
CA ASN A 53 13.89 7.11 15.16
C ASN A 53 13.89 6.38 16.52
N GLY A 54 15.02 5.77 16.92
CA GLY A 54 15.18 5.10 18.21
C GLY A 54 14.76 3.64 18.27
N GLY A 55 14.36 3.06 17.14
CA GLY A 55 14.00 1.64 17.04
C GLY A 55 15.22 0.72 17.01
N LYS A 56 15.04 -0.52 17.45
CA LYS A 56 16.02 -1.60 17.29
C LYS A 56 15.54 -2.58 16.22
N ILE A 57 16.48 -3.26 15.57
CA ILE A 57 16.21 -4.15 14.44
C ILE A 57 16.44 -5.61 14.83
N MET A 58 15.48 -6.47 14.47
CA MET A 58 15.62 -7.92 14.47
C MET A 58 15.39 -8.44 13.05
N LYS A 59 16.47 -8.81 12.34
CA LYS A 59 16.38 -9.38 10.98
C LYS A 59 16.02 -10.88 11.06
N VAL A 60 14.94 -11.28 10.39
CA VAL A 60 14.48 -12.68 10.30
C VAL A 60 14.05 -13.00 8.86
N ASP A 61 13.77 -14.28 8.58
CA ASP A 61 13.17 -14.64 7.29
C ASP A 61 11.81 -13.96 7.14
N VAL A 62 11.54 -13.40 5.95
CA VAL A 62 10.36 -12.57 5.68
C VAL A 62 9.04 -13.29 6.04
N SER A 63 9.03 -14.61 5.88
CA SER A 63 7.93 -15.53 6.21
C SER A 63 7.76 -15.81 7.71
N LEU A 64 8.65 -15.34 8.57
CA LEU A 64 8.63 -15.59 10.01
C LEU A 64 8.53 -14.31 10.84
N ARG A 65 8.46 -13.12 10.22
CA ARG A 65 8.45 -11.83 10.93
C ARG A 65 7.34 -11.71 11.99
N ASN A 66 6.09 -11.97 11.62
CA ASN A 66 4.96 -11.93 12.56
C ASN A 66 5.13 -12.93 13.71
N TYR A 67 5.53 -14.17 13.38
CA TYR A 67 5.78 -15.21 14.39
C TYR A 67 6.84 -14.76 15.40
N HIS A 68 7.99 -14.25 14.93
CA HIS A 68 9.05 -13.79 15.81
C HIS A 68 8.66 -12.54 16.61
N ALA A 69 7.93 -11.59 16.04
CA ALA A 69 7.44 -10.42 16.76
C ALA A 69 6.51 -10.83 17.91
N GLN A 70 5.57 -11.75 17.65
CA GLN A 70 4.64 -12.26 18.66
C GLN A 70 5.37 -13.06 19.75
N GLU A 71 6.25 -13.98 19.37
CA GLU A 71 6.98 -14.84 20.33
C GLU A 71 7.95 -14.04 21.20
N GLU A 72 8.66 -13.06 20.64
CA GLU A 72 9.55 -12.20 21.43
C GLU A 72 8.76 -11.26 22.34
N ALA A 73 7.63 -10.70 21.90
CA ALA A 73 6.74 -9.96 22.80
C ALA A 73 6.28 -10.84 23.97
N LYS A 74 5.82 -12.07 23.70
CA LYS A 74 5.36 -13.00 24.73
C LYS A 74 6.48 -13.39 25.71
N LYS A 75 7.66 -13.76 25.19
CA LYS A 75 8.83 -14.17 25.98
C LYS A 75 9.32 -13.05 26.90
N ASN A 76 9.32 -11.82 26.41
CA ASN A 76 9.83 -10.66 27.14
C ASN A 76 8.74 -9.88 27.90
N ARG A 77 7.50 -10.39 27.97
CA ARG A 77 6.34 -9.68 28.54
C ARG A 77 6.13 -8.28 27.93
N GLY A 78 6.47 -8.15 26.66
CA GLY A 78 6.26 -6.97 25.83
C GLY A 78 4.88 -6.92 25.19
N PHE A 79 4.71 -5.96 24.29
CA PHE A 79 3.48 -5.73 23.55
C PHE A 79 3.72 -5.93 22.05
N PHE A 80 2.92 -6.77 21.41
CA PHE A 80 2.94 -6.97 19.96
C PHE A 80 1.84 -6.11 19.31
N ILE A 81 2.22 -5.12 18.50
CA ILE A 81 1.27 -4.19 17.86
C ILE A 81 0.35 -4.93 16.88
N ASN A 82 0.88 -5.90 16.14
CA ASN A 82 0.15 -6.70 15.16
C ASN A 82 -0.50 -5.84 14.07
N GLN A 83 0.29 -5.06 13.32
CA GLN A 83 -0.25 -4.19 12.25
C GLN A 83 -1.06 -4.96 11.19
N PHE A 84 -0.76 -6.25 10.98
CA PHE A 84 -1.53 -7.06 10.02
C PHE A 84 -2.92 -7.43 10.55
N GLY A 85 -3.13 -7.51 11.86
CA GLY A 85 -4.44 -7.74 12.46
C GLY A 85 -5.21 -6.46 12.79
N ASN A 86 -4.49 -5.38 13.15
CA ASN A 86 -5.09 -4.21 13.80
C ASN A 86 -5.13 -2.94 12.91
N ALA A 87 -4.41 -2.88 11.78
CA ALA A 87 -4.34 -1.65 10.99
C ALA A 87 -5.67 -1.19 10.37
N ALA A 88 -6.66 -2.07 10.23
CA ALA A 88 -8.00 -1.73 9.75
C ALA A 88 -8.77 -0.82 10.73
N GLU A 89 -8.34 -0.78 11.98
CA GLU A 89 -8.91 0.00 13.07
C GLU A 89 -7.99 1.15 13.50
N SER A 90 -6.79 1.29 12.91
CA SER A 90 -5.85 2.36 13.27
C SER A 90 -6.37 3.77 12.96
N GLU A 91 -7.23 3.89 11.95
CA GLU A 91 -7.93 5.13 11.59
C GLU A 91 -9.41 4.98 11.93
N GLU A 92 -9.72 4.80 13.22
CA GLU A 92 -11.10 4.61 13.64
C GLU A 92 -11.94 5.87 13.41
N ILE A 93 -13.20 5.65 13.01
CA ILE A 93 -14.14 6.73 12.72
C ILE A 93 -14.63 7.29 14.05
N HIS A 94 -13.91 8.28 14.57
CA HIS A 94 -14.35 9.07 15.70
C HIS A 94 -15.09 10.29 15.20
N GLU A 95 -16.41 10.28 15.34
CA GLU A 95 -17.25 11.48 15.17
C GLU A 95 -16.93 12.42 16.34
N SER A 96 -16.12 13.44 16.09
CA SER A 96 -15.83 14.49 17.08
C SER A 96 -15.73 15.83 16.36
N GLY A 97 -16.48 16.84 16.80
CA GLY A 97 -16.40 18.22 16.29
C GLY A 97 -17.68 18.72 15.60
N ASP A 98 -17.56 19.84 14.88
CA ASP A 98 -18.69 20.60 14.28
C ASP A 98 -18.88 20.32 12.77
N PHE A 99 -18.14 19.37 12.17
CA PHE A 99 -18.27 18.99 10.77
C PHE A 99 -19.10 17.71 10.56
N ASP A 100 -19.95 17.72 9.52
CA ASP A 100 -20.62 16.49 9.05
C ASP A 100 -19.57 15.42 8.68
N PHE A 101 -19.66 14.27 9.35
CA PHE A 101 -18.79 13.11 9.16
C PHE A 101 -17.33 13.33 9.59
N GLU A 102 -17.08 14.24 10.54
CA GLU A 102 -15.74 14.47 11.10
C GLU A 102 -15.10 13.18 11.60
N SER A 103 -13.84 12.98 11.23
CA SER A 103 -13.08 11.79 11.55
C SER A 103 -11.59 12.03 11.33
N THR A 104 -10.75 11.34 12.10
CA THR A 104 -9.30 11.25 11.88
C THR A 104 -8.92 10.38 10.67
N ASN A 105 -9.91 9.90 9.91
CA ASN A 105 -9.72 9.12 8.70
C ASN A 105 -9.18 9.99 7.57
N MET A 106 -8.13 9.54 6.87
CA MET A 106 -7.52 10.28 5.75
C MET A 106 -8.55 10.64 4.65
N TYR A 107 -9.58 9.81 4.46
CA TYR A 107 -10.63 10.10 3.48
C TYR A 107 -11.51 11.30 3.84
N HIS A 108 -11.71 11.56 5.14
CA HIS A 108 -12.40 12.76 5.62
C HIS A 108 -11.65 14.02 5.16
N GLU A 109 -10.32 14.05 5.34
CA GLU A 109 -9.47 15.17 4.92
C GLU A 109 -9.56 15.41 3.42
N ILE A 110 -9.46 14.34 2.61
CA ILE A 110 -9.62 14.39 1.15
C ILE A 110 -10.96 15.04 0.77
N VAL A 111 -12.07 14.60 1.38
CA VAL A 111 -13.41 15.14 1.10
C VAL A 111 -13.53 16.59 1.57
N SER A 112 -13.01 16.92 2.75
CA SER A 112 -12.97 18.30 3.28
C SER A 112 -12.26 19.22 2.29
N ASP A 113 -11.10 18.82 1.78
CA ASP A 113 -10.31 19.64 0.86
C ASP A 113 -11.01 19.82 -0.50
N LEU A 114 -11.61 18.76 -1.04
CA LEU A 114 -12.41 18.85 -2.27
C LEU A 114 -13.66 19.73 -2.08
N LYS A 115 -14.28 19.70 -0.90
CA LYS A 115 -15.41 20.58 -0.54
C LYS A 115 -14.99 22.04 -0.47
N LYS A 116 -13.88 22.35 0.22
CA LYS A 116 -13.32 23.71 0.36
C LYS A 116 -12.79 24.28 -0.94
N ASN A 117 -12.40 23.44 -1.90
CA ASN A 117 -11.92 23.91 -3.19
C ASN A 117 -13.08 24.42 -4.08
N ASN A 118 -13.15 25.74 -4.26
CA ASN A 118 -14.17 26.41 -5.07
C ASN A 118 -14.09 26.10 -6.57
N THR A 119 -12.92 25.69 -7.07
CA THR A 119 -12.74 25.31 -8.49
C THR A 119 -13.19 23.88 -8.79
N GLN A 120 -13.31 23.07 -7.74
CA GLN A 120 -13.65 21.66 -7.86
C GLN A 120 -15.17 21.45 -7.80
N LYS A 121 -15.74 21.00 -8.93
CA LYS A 121 -17.19 20.70 -9.04
C LYS A 121 -17.57 19.41 -8.31
N LYS A 122 -16.72 18.38 -8.37
CA LYS A 122 -16.95 17.10 -7.68
C LYS A 122 -16.43 17.16 -6.25
N LYS A 123 -17.35 17.08 -5.29
CA LYS A 123 -17.02 17.12 -3.86
C LYS A 123 -16.62 15.75 -3.29
N TYR A 124 -16.87 14.70 -4.06
CA TYR A 124 -16.41 13.34 -3.81
C TYR A 124 -15.72 12.83 -5.07
N PRO A 125 -14.57 12.14 -4.95
CA PRO A 125 -13.95 11.49 -6.09
C PRO A 125 -14.83 10.35 -6.61
N ASP A 126 -14.73 10.05 -7.90
CA ASP A 126 -15.39 8.88 -8.50
C ASP A 126 -14.72 7.59 -8.03
N TYR A 127 -13.39 7.62 -7.96
CA TYR A 127 -12.56 6.48 -7.60
C TYR A 127 -11.51 6.89 -6.56
N PHE A 128 -11.35 6.08 -5.53
CA PHE A 128 -10.17 6.07 -4.67
C PHE A 128 -9.34 4.83 -5.00
N VAL A 129 -8.13 5.05 -5.53
CA VAL A 129 -7.22 3.98 -5.93
C VAL A 129 -6.12 3.87 -4.89
N HIS A 130 -5.91 2.69 -4.32
CA HIS A 130 -4.81 2.47 -3.39
C HIS A 130 -4.34 1.03 -3.42
N SER A 131 -3.06 0.80 -3.21
CA SER A 131 -2.46 -0.52 -3.11
C SER A 131 -2.42 -1.00 -1.67
N SER A 132 -2.25 -2.30 -1.44
CA SER A 132 -2.33 -2.87 -0.10
C SER A 132 -1.05 -3.57 0.30
N GLY A 133 -0.54 -3.24 1.49
CA GLY A 133 0.41 -4.06 2.24
C GLY A 133 -0.31 -4.77 3.37
N THR A 134 -0.54 -4.09 4.50
CA THR A 134 -1.40 -4.62 5.59
C THR A 134 -2.88 -4.63 5.21
N GLY A 135 -3.31 -3.65 4.41
CA GLY A 135 -4.71 -3.38 4.06
C GLY A 135 -5.38 -2.29 4.88
N GLY A 136 -4.71 -1.74 5.90
CA GLY A 136 -5.29 -0.76 6.82
C GLY A 136 -5.90 0.46 6.12
N THR A 137 -5.12 1.17 5.31
CA THR A 137 -5.55 2.41 4.64
C THR A 137 -6.75 2.21 3.73
N ILE A 138 -6.71 1.26 2.81
CA ILE A 138 -7.81 1.06 1.84
C ILE A 138 -9.07 0.54 2.53
N THR A 139 -8.93 -0.30 3.56
CA THR A 139 -10.06 -0.75 4.38
C THR A 139 -10.67 0.38 5.19
N SER A 140 -9.84 1.19 5.82
CA SER A 140 -10.24 2.39 6.57
C SER A 140 -11.08 3.31 5.68
N VAL A 141 -10.54 3.67 4.51
CA VAL A 141 -11.23 4.51 3.52
C VAL A 141 -12.53 3.86 3.06
N GLY A 142 -12.53 2.57 2.74
CA GLY A 142 -13.73 1.86 2.30
C GLY A 142 -14.80 1.73 3.39
N ARG A 143 -14.42 1.52 4.65
CA ARG A 143 -15.36 1.55 5.78
C ARG A 143 -15.99 2.92 5.92
N TYR A 144 -15.20 3.99 5.78
CA TYR A 144 -15.70 5.36 5.82
C TYR A 144 -16.69 5.65 4.69
N THR A 145 -16.37 5.28 3.44
CA THR A 145 -17.30 5.49 2.31
C THR A 145 -18.60 4.71 2.49
N LYS A 146 -18.54 3.44 2.93
CA LYS A 146 -19.74 2.63 3.17
C LYS A 146 -20.57 3.14 4.36
N ARG A 147 -19.92 3.59 5.46
CA ARG A 147 -20.61 4.11 6.65
C ARG A 147 -21.49 5.32 6.32
N TYR A 148 -20.98 6.22 5.48
CA TYR A 148 -21.63 7.48 5.15
C TYR A 148 -22.29 7.49 3.76
N ASP A 149 -22.44 6.32 3.13
CA ASP A 149 -23.04 6.15 1.81
C ASP A 149 -22.47 7.10 0.74
N LEU A 150 -21.14 7.24 0.73
CA LEU A 150 -20.46 8.13 -0.21
C LEU A 150 -20.32 7.47 -1.58
N PRO A 151 -20.45 8.23 -2.68
CA PRO A 151 -20.54 7.67 -4.04
C PRO A 151 -19.20 7.15 -4.60
N THR A 152 -18.13 7.25 -3.82
CA THR A 152 -16.77 6.92 -4.27
C THR A 152 -16.54 5.43 -4.28
N LYS A 153 -16.11 4.93 -5.44
CA LYS A 153 -15.71 3.52 -5.60
C LYS A 153 -14.29 3.29 -5.12
N ILE A 154 -14.09 2.22 -4.36
CA ILE A 154 -12.80 1.81 -3.82
C ILE A 154 -12.14 0.80 -4.77
N VAL A 155 -10.96 1.15 -5.28
CA VAL A 155 -10.21 0.34 -6.24
C VAL A 155 -8.89 -0.12 -5.61
N LEU A 156 -8.77 -1.42 -5.38
CA LEU A 156 -7.51 -2.01 -4.95
C LEU A 156 -6.55 -2.15 -6.15
N ALA A 157 -5.37 -1.54 -6.02
CA ALA A 157 -4.27 -1.71 -6.95
C ALA A 157 -3.33 -2.82 -6.42
N ASP A 158 -3.22 -3.94 -7.13
CA ASP A 158 -2.46 -5.10 -6.68
C ASP A 158 -1.24 -5.40 -7.57
N SER A 159 -0.17 -5.90 -6.95
CA SER A 159 1.08 -6.23 -7.64
C SER A 159 0.99 -7.60 -8.33
N GLU A 160 1.89 -7.87 -9.27
CA GLU A 160 1.77 -8.99 -10.22
C GLU A 160 1.61 -10.35 -9.53
N TYR A 161 2.42 -10.61 -8.52
CA TYR A 161 2.45 -11.90 -7.80
C TYR A 161 1.73 -11.86 -6.45
N SER A 162 1.07 -10.74 -6.12
CA SER A 162 0.30 -10.64 -4.90
C SER A 162 -0.98 -11.46 -4.96
N LEU A 163 -1.37 -11.98 -3.80
CA LEU A 163 -2.57 -12.79 -3.60
C LEU A 163 -3.82 -11.94 -3.34
N PHE A 164 -3.70 -10.62 -3.19
CA PHE A 164 -4.85 -9.79 -2.80
C PHE A 164 -5.93 -9.69 -3.88
N TYR A 165 -5.57 -9.70 -5.16
CA TYR A 165 -6.51 -9.77 -6.28
C TYR A 165 -7.43 -10.98 -6.16
N ASP A 166 -6.84 -12.15 -5.96
CA ASP A 166 -7.53 -13.43 -5.87
C ASP A 166 -8.36 -13.55 -4.58
N TYR A 167 -7.85 -12.99 -3.48
CA TYR A 167 -8.59 -12.84 -2.23
C TYR A 167 -9.82 -11.94 -2.37
N VAL A 168 -9.69 -10.77 -2.99
CA VAL A 168 -10.80 -9.81 -3.17
C VAL A 168 -11.86 -10.32 -4.13
N LEU A 169 -11.49 -11.02 -5.20
CA LEU A 169 -12.48 -11.60 -6.12
C LEU A 169 -13.15 -12.83 -5.53
N SER A 170 -12.35 -13.81 -5.12
CA SER A 170 -12.84 -15.18 -4.95
C SER A 170 -12.63 -15.75 -3.54
N ASN A 171 -12.16 -14.94 -2.59
CA ASN A 171 -11.85 -15.36 -1.22
C ASN A 171 -10.85 -16.53 -1.19
N MET A 172 -10.05 -16.67 -2.26
CA MET A 172 -9.03 -17.70 -2.37
C MET A 172 -7.92 -17.41 -1.37
N PHE A 173 -7.26 -18.48 -0.92
CA PHE A 173 -6.13 -18.46 0.04
C PHE A 173 -6.46 -18.17 1.51
N THR A 174 -7.73 -17.95 1.87
CA THR A 174 -8.16 -17.85 3.28
C THR A 174 -7.82 -19.08 4.14
N ASN A 175 -7.44 -20.21 3.51
CA ASN A 175 -6.94 -21.43 4.16
C ASN A 175 -5.74 -22.07 3.42
N ALA A 176 -5.02 -21.34 2.54
CA ALA A 176 -3.86 -21.89 1.82
C ALA A 176 -2.66 -20.95 1.73
N SER A 177 -1.47 -21.53 1.53
CA SER A 177 -0.19 -20.82 1.63
C SER A 177 0.11 -19.88 0.46
N GLY A 178 -0.48 -19.97 -0.74
CA GLY A 178 -0.19 -19.06 -1.87
C GLY A 178 1.29 -18.82 -2.27
N THR A 179 2.26 -19.41 -1.55
CA THR A 179 3.71 -19.18 -1.60
C THR A 179 4.32 -19.69 -2.89
N GLU A 180 3.66 -20.69 -3.49
CA GLU A 180 4.04 -21.24 -4.79
C GLU A 180 3.80 -20.25 -5.93
N TYR A 181 2.95 -19.23 -5.71
CA TYR A 181 2.64 -18.20 -6.69
C TYR A 181 3.44 -16.91 -6.48
N TRP A 182 3.92 -16.64 -5.26
CA TRP A 182 4.66 -15.43 -4.96
C TRP A 182 6.06 -15.46 -5.57
N VAL A 183 6.43 -14.37 -6.26
CA VAL A 183 7.76 -14.20 -6.85
C VAL A 183 8.38 -12.91 -6.33
N LYS A 184 9.59 -13.00 -5.79
CA LYS A 184 10.37 -11.83 -5.34
C LYS A 184 10.81 -10.96 -6.53
N PRO A 185 10.99 -9.64 -6.33
CA PRO A 185 10.83 -8.91 -5.07
C PRO A 185 9.40 -8.38 -4.83
N GLY A 186 8.50 -8.48 -5.81
CA GLY A 186 7.22 -7.78 -5.77
C GLY A 186 7.40 -6.26 -5.89
N ILE A 187 6.41 -5.50 -5.40
CA ILE A 187 6.54 -4.05 -5.20
C ILE A 187 6.69 -3.78 -3.71
N ALA A 188 7.72 -3.03 -3.33
CA ALA A 188 8.07 -2.81 -1.94
C ALA A 188 6.92 -2.14 -1.16
N GLY A 189 6.69 -2.62 0.06
CA GLY A 189 5.64 -2.12 0.96
C GLY A 189 4.23 -2.63 0.67
N ILE A 190 4.00 -3.29 -0.47
CA ILE A 190 2.68 -3.80 -0.87
C ILE A 190 2.75 -5.24 -1.37
N GLY A 191 1.57 -5.81 -1.60
CA GLY A 191 1.40 -7.18 -2.00
C GLY A 191 1.56 -8.16 -0.83
N TYR A 192 0.95 -9.32 -0.99
CA TYR A 192 0.99 -10.38 0.01
C TYR A 192 1.21 -11.73 -0.66
N GLY A 193 2.05 -12.58 -0.06
CA GLY A 193 2.30 -13.93 -0.59
C GLY A 193 3.54 -14.64 -0.04
N TYR A 194 4.39 -13.93 0.71
CA TYR A 194 5.64 -14.47 1.26
C TYR A 194 5.50 -15.03 2.69
N ASN A 195 4.39 -14.79 3.39
CA ASN A 195 4.19 -15.17 4.80
C ASN A 195 2.74 -15.62 5.03
N VAL A 196 2.43 -16.91 4.88
CA VAL A 196 1.04 -17.29 4.58
C VAL A 196 0.47 -18.35 5.53
N LYS A 197 1.24 -18.83 6.51
CA LYS A 197 0.60 -19.50 7.67
C LYS A 197 -0.50 -18.66 8.33
N PRO A 198 -0.42 -17.31 8.38
CA PRO A 198 -1.44 -16.51 9.06
C PRO A 198 -2.62 -16.03 8.17
N VAL A 199 -2.50 -15.99 6.82
CA VAL A 199 -3.66 -15.81 5.92
C VAL A 199 -4.60 -17.00 5.97
N ILE A 200 -4.06 -18.19 6.24
CA ILE A 200 -4.76 -19.47 6.34
C ILE A 200 -5.85 -19.51 7.43
N TYR A 201 -5.93 -18.53 8.33
CA TYR A 201 -6.96 -18.50 9.38
C TYR A 201 -7.76 -17.20 9.44
N GLY A 202 -7.61 -16.31 8.44
CA GLY A 202 -8.24 -14.97 8.49
C GLY A 202 -7.69 -14.08 9.62
N GLU A 203 -6.54 -14.46 10.21
CA GLU A 203 -5.96 -13.79 11.38
C GLU A 203 -5.06 -12.61 11.02
N THR A 204 -4.66 -12.43 9.75
CA THR A 204 -3.61 -11.45 9.40
C THR A 204 -3.76 -10.79 8.04
N THR A 205 -4.86 -10.06 7.84
CA THR A 205 -4.76 -8.87 7.01
C THR A 205 -5.82 -7.88 7.47
N SER A 206 -5.42 -6.62 7.52
CA SER A 206 -6.32 -5.49 7.70
C SER A 206 -7.07 -5.17 6.42
N LEU A 207 -6.94 -5.99 5.35
CA LEU A 207 -7.67 -5.87 4.10
C LEU A 207 -9.04 -6.55 4.20
N GLN A 208 -10.10 -5.76 4.22
CA GLN A 208 -11.48 -6.24 4.19
C GLN A 208 -12.02 -6.18 2.76
N ARG A 209 -12.19 -7.34 2.11
CA ARG A 209 -12.71 -7.39 0.73
C ARG A 209 -14.11 -6.77 0.56
N SER A 210 -14.93 -6.77 1.60
CA SER A 210 -16.31 -6.27 1.57
C SER A 210 -16.41 -4.76 1.31
N VAL A 211 -15.33 -4.01 1.52
CA VAL A 211 -15.29 -2.56 1.26
C VAL A 211 -14.57 -2.20 -0.03
N ILE A 212 -14.14 -3.19 -0.81
CA ILE A 212 -13.48 -3.00 -2.11
C ILE A 212 -14.49 -3.22 -3.23
N ASP A 213 -14.68 -2.21 -4.09
CA ASP A 213 -15.62 -2.30 -5.20
C ASP A 213 -14.98 -2.91 -6.46
N GLU A 214 -13.69 -2.61 -6.71
CA GLU A 214 -12.95 -3.11 -7.86
C GLU A 214 -11.51 -3.47 -7.47
N VAL A 215 -10.89 -4.41 -8.20
CA VAL A 215 -9.48 -4.77 -8.01
C VAL A 215 -8.78 -4.90 -9.35
N VAL A 216 -7.58 -4.35 -9.44
CA VAL A 216 -6.77 -4.30 -10.66
C VAL A 216 -5.36 -4.78 -10.34
N LYS A 217 -4.94 -5.86 -10.98
CA LYS A 217 -3.58 -6.41 -10.88
C LYS A 217 -2.74 -5.91 -12.05
N MET A 218 -1.54 -5.41 -11.77
CA MET A 218 -0.63 -4.86 -12.79
C MET A 218 0.77 -5.50 -12.72
N PRO A 219 1.49 -5.59 -13.84
CA PRO A 219 2.88 -6.04 -13.85
C PRO A 219 3.80 -5.14 -13.01
N ASP A 220 4.70 -5.73 -12.23
CA ASP A 220 5.60 -4.99 -11.35
C ASP A 220 6.55 -4.06 -12.13
N ILE A 221 7.00 -4.50 -13.31
CA ILE A 221 7.83 -3.67 -14.21
C ILE A 221 7.05 -2.46 -14.75
N ALA A 222 5.73 -2.57 -14.92
CA ALA A 222 4.88 -1.48 -15.37
C ALA A 222 4.69 -0.45 -14.25
N SER A 223 4.48 -0.92 -13.01
CA SER A 223 4.48 -0.06 -11.81
C SER A 223 5.80 0.70 -11.66
N THR A 224 6.92 0.01 -11.84
CA THR A 224 8.27 0.61 -11.80
C THR A 224 8.43 1.69 -12.87
N ALA A 225 7.97 1.42 -14.10
CA ALA A 225 7.96 2.41 -15.18
C ALA A 225 7.09 3.64 -14.84
N ALA A 226 5.95 3.43 -14.17
CA ALA A 226 5.06 4.50 -13.72
C ALA A 226 5.72 5.38 -12.65
N MET A 227 6.48 4.78 -11.74
CA MET A 227 7.29 5.51 -10.75
C MET A 227 8.33 6.42 -11.40
N HIS A 228 9.05 5.94 -12.42
CA HIS A 228 10.00 6.77 -13.20
C HIS A 228 9.31 7.95 -13.88
N VAL A 229 8.14 7.70 -14.47
CA VAL A 229 7.36 8.72 -15.18
C VAL A 229 6.79 9.78 -14.22
N LEU A 230 6.46 9.43 -12.98
CA LEU A 230 6.08 10.41 -11.96
C LEU A 230 7.26 11.31 -11.57
N ARG A 231 8.44 10.70 -11.36
CA ARG A 231 9.65 11.44 -10.98
C ARG A 231 10.07 12.44 -12.05
N GLU A 232 9.98 12.06 -13.32
CA GLU A 232 10.19 12.95 -14.47
C GLU A 232 9.25 14.17 -14.51
N ARG A 233 8.11 14.10 -13.80
CA ARG A 233 7.13 15.19 -13.66
C ARG A 233 7.27 15.96 -12.35
N GLY A 234 8.31 15.71 -11.59
CA GLY A 234 8.56 16.37 -10.31
C GLY A 234 7.79 15.79 -9.13
N ILE A 235 7.17 14.61 -9.28
CA ILE A 235 6.54 13.87 -8.17
C ILE A 235 7.43 12.69 -7.81
N ASP A 236 8.23 12.83 -6.76
CA ASP A 236 9.18 11.80 -6.32
C ASP A 236 8.55 10.86 -5.28
N GLY A 237 7.66 9.98 -5.73
CA GLY A 237 6.99 8.96 -4.90
C GLY A 237 7.61 7.57 -5.06
N GLY A 238 7.47 6.74 -4.04
CA GLY A 238 8.03 5.39 -4.00
C GLY A 238 7.23 4.33 -4.75
N ALA A 239 7.61 3.06 -4.53
CA ALA A 239 7.23 1.95 -5.39
C ALA A 239 5.70 1.70 -5.47
N SER A 240 5.00 1.77 -4.32
CA SER A 240 3.54 1.64 -4.27
C SER A 240 2.81 2.83 -4.91
N THR A 241 3.39 4.03 -4.85
CA THR A 241 2.88 5.23 -5.53
C THR A 241 2.88 5.02 -7.05
N GLY A 242 3.91 4.38 -7.59
CA GLY A 242 3.96 4.01 -9.01
C GLY A 242 2.78 3.11 -9.43
N LEU A 243 2.47 2.09 -8.63
CA LEU A 243 1.35 1.18 -8.90
C LEU A 243 0.00 1.90 -8.81
N ASN A 244 -0.19 2.66 -7.74
CA ASN A 244 -1.36 3.50 -7.50
C ASN A 244 -1.64 4.42 -8.71
N PHE A 245 -0.61 5.09 -9.20
CA PHE A 245 -0.69 5.98 -10.36
C PHE A 245 -1.01 5.22 -11.65
N LEU A 246 -0.36 4.08 -11.89
CA LEU A 246 -0.62 3.24 -13.06
C LEU A 246 -2.09 2.78 -13.11
N VAL A 247 -2.62 2.30 -11.99
CA VAL A 247 -4.03 1.87 -11.90
C VAL A 247 -4.97 3.07 -12.05
N SER A 248 -4.61 4.24 -11.52
CA SER A 248 -5.38 5.47 -11.73
C SER A 248 -5.48 5.85 -13.21
N LEU A 249 -4.38 5.77 -13.96
CA LEU A 249 -4.38 6.00 -15.41
C LEU A 249 -5.20 4.95 -16.15
N TYR A 250 -5.10 3.69 -15.75
CA TYR A 250 -5.90 2.61 -16.31
C TYR A 250 -7.40 2.82 -16.07
N LYS A 251 -7.80 3.25 -14.87
CA LYS A 251 -9.19 3.64 -14.58
C LYS A 251 -9.63 4.81 -15.44
N ALA A 252 -8.80 5.86 -15.54
CA ALA A 252 -9.10 6.99 -16.43
C ALA A 252 -9.30 6.57 -17.89
N TYR A 253 -8.53 5.57 -18.35
CA TYR A 253 -8.69 5.00 -19.68
C TYR A 253 -10.04 4.30 -19.86
N GLN A 254 -10.39 3.42 -18.92
CA GLN A 254 -11.65 2.65 -18.98
C GLN A 254 -12.87 3.58 -19.00
N GLU A 255 -12.76 4.70 -18.30
CA GLU A 255 -13.82 5.69 -18.12
C GLU A 255 -13.88 6.75 -19.24
N LYS A 256 -12.95 6.73 -20.20
CA LYS A 256 -12.79 7.82 -21.19
C LYS A 256 -14.03 8.07 -22.07
N ASP A 257 -14.81 7.01 -22.34
CA ASP A 257 -16.02 7.06 -23.16
C ASP A 257 -17.30 6.89 -22.32
N ASN A 258 -17.19 6.91 -20.99
CA ASN A 258 -18.34 6.70 -20.11
C ASN A 258 -19.25 7.93 -20.10
N LYS A 259 -20.36 7.84 -20.84
CA LYS A 259 -21.38 8.90 -20.94
C LYS A 259 -22.17 9.12 -19.65
N ASN A 260 -22.09 8.20 -18.70
CA ASN A 260 -22.78 8.31 -17.40
C ASN A 260 -21.95 9.12 -16.39
N LEU A 261 -20.70 9.50 -16.72
CA LEU A 261 -19.91 10.38 -15.87
C LEU A 261 -20.52 11.79 -15.86
N ASN A 262 -21.02 12.18 -14.70
CA ASN A 262 -21.44 13.55 -14.50
C ASN A 262 -20.20 14.46 -14.31
N GLY A 263 -19.77 15.13 -15.37
CA GLY A 263 -18.64 16.06 -15.34
C GLY A 263 -17.26 15.39 -15.41
N ARG A 264 -16.21 16.11 -14.96
CA ARG A 264 -14.83 15.64 -15.04
C ARG A 264 -14.59 14.44 -14.10
N LEU A 265 -14.04 13.36 -14.64
CA LEU A 265 -13.58 12.21 -13.86
C LEU A 265 -12.57 12.67 -12.80
N THR A 266 -12.82 12.32 -11.55
CA THR A 266 -11.95 12.64 -10.41
C THR A 266 -11.49 11.34 -9.76
N ILE A 267 -10.19 11.09 -9.81
CA ILE A 267 -9.55 9.93 -9.18
C ILE A 267 -8.60 10.46 -8.11
N VAL A 268 -8.67 9.90 -6.91
CA VAL A 268 -7.74 10.21 -5.82
C VAL A 268 -6.89 8.98 -5.52
N THR A 269 -5.62 9.22 -5.24
CA THR A 269 -4.67 8.23 -4.73
C THR A 269 -3.65 8.91 -3.82
N VAL A 270 -2.82 8.11 -3.16
CA VAL A 270 -1.86 8.56 -2.15
C VAL A 270 -0.44 8.35 -2.64
N ILE A 271 0.42 9.34 -2.38
CA ILE A 271 1.88 9.20 -2.46
C ILE A 271 2.34 8.63 -1.12
N CYS A 272 2.67 7.34 -1.09
CA CYS A 272 2.82 6.59 0.17
C CYS A 272 4.15 6.86 0.90
N ASP A 273 5.23 7.04 0.15
CA ASP A 273 6.56 7.34 0.66
C ASP A 273 7.44 8.02 -0.41
N PRO A 274 8.56 8.66 0.00
CA PRO A 274 9.50 9.27 -0.92
C PRO A 274 10.16 8.28 -1.88
N GLY A 275 10.33 8.68 -3.14
CA GLY A 275 11.03 7.88 -4.14
C GLY A 275 12.52 7.66 -3.84
N GLU A 276 13.15 8.54 -3.05
CA GLU A 276 14.57 8.45 -2.71
C GLU A 276 14.95 7.16 -1.97
N PHE A 277 14.01 6.54 -1.24
CA PHE A 277 14.22 5.26 -0.54
C PHE A 277 14.48 4.10 -1.52
N TYR A 278 14.22 4.31 -2.80
CA TYR A 278 14.29 3.31 -3.86
C TYR A 278 15.39 3.60 -4.88
N ASN A 279 16.30 4.55 -4.60
CA ASN A 279 17.44 4.90 -5.45
C ASN A 279 18.38 3.71 -5.71
N SER A 280 18.56 2.84 -4.71
CA SER A 280 19.38 1.62 -4.79
C SER A 280 18.64 0.44 -5.45
N THR A 281 17.33 0.54 -5.67
CA THR A 281 16.47 -0.55 -6.18
C THR A 281 15.68 -0.14 -7.43
N TYR A 282 14.42 0.27 -7.30
CA TYR A 282 13.51 0.53 -8.43
C TYR A 282 13.94 1.69 -9.34
N PHE A 283 14.87 2.56 -8.90
CA PHE A 283 15.52 3.57 -9.75
C PHE A 283 16.94 3.17 -10.21
N ASN A 284 17.47 2.04 -9.75
CA ASN A 284 18.79 1.54 -10.12
C ASN A 284 18.71 0.65 -11.37
N ALA A 285 19.42 1.03 -12.43
CA ALA A 285 19.38 0.31 -13.70
C ALA A 285 19.94 -1.13 -13.59
N THR A 286 21.00 -1.35 -12.82
CA THR A 286 21.58 -2.69 -12.61
C THR A 286 20.59 -3.59 -11.89
N TRP A 287 19.98 -3.08 -10.82
CA TRP A 287 18.94 -3.80 -10.08
C TRP A 287 17.76 -4.16 -10.98
N ILE A 288 17.30 -3.22 -11.82
CA ILE A 288 16.21 -3.46 -12.79
C ILE A 288 16.59 -4.54 -13.81
N GLU A 289 17.81 -4.52 -14.36
CA GLU A 289 18.28 -5.55 -15.30
C GLU A 289 18.25 -6.94 -14.67
N GLU A 290 18.70 -7.06 -13.42
CA GLU A 290 18.74 -8.35 -12.71
C GLU A 290 17.34 -8.83 -12.32
N VAL A 291 16.57 -7.99 -11.63
CA VAL A 291 15.27 -8.35 -11.07
C VAL A 291 14.21 -8.55 -12.15
N PHE A 292 14.21 -7.70 -13.16
CA PHE A 292 13.24 -7.75 -14.24
C PHE A 292 13.80 -8.39 -15.52
N ALA A 293 14.86 -9.20 -15.42
CA ALA A 293 15.49 -9.88 -16.57
C ALA A 293 14.46 -10.63 -17.44
N LYS A 294 13.58 -11.42 -16.80
CA LYS A 294 12.49 -12.16 -17.49
C LYS A 294 11.46 -11.26 -18.17
N ARG A 295 11.39 -9.99 -17.77
CA ARG A 295 10.53 -8.95 -18.32
C ARG A 295 11.29 -7.96 -19.22
N GLY A 296 12.53 -8.29 -19.59
CA GLY A 296 13.35 -7.52 -20.52
C GLY A 296 14.15 -6.38 -19.88
N GLY A 297 14.31 -6.34 -18.56
CA GLY A 297 15.16 -5.38 -17.84
C GLY A 297 14.84 -3.93 -18.19
N MET A 298 15.86 -3.10 -18.44
CA MET A 298 15.66 -1.70 -18.81
C MET A 298 14.94 -1.53 -20.15
N LYS A 299 15.08 -2.47 -21.09
CA LYS A 299 14.32 -2.43 -22.35
C LYS A 299 12.82 -2.59 -22.09
N GLY A 300 12.46 -3.53 -21.22
CA GLY A 300 11.09 -3.75 -20.77
C GLY A 300 10.51 -2.52 -20.07
N LEU A 301 11.26 -1.95 -19.12
CA LEU A 301 10.85 -0.73 -18.41
C LEU A 301 10.62 0.44 -19.38
N ASN A 302 11.57 0.67 -20.30
CA ASN A 302 11.43 1.73 -21.31
C ASN A 302 10.27 1.49 -22.29
N CYS A 303 9.94 0.23 -22.58
CA CYS A 303 8.76 -0.12 -23.35
C CYS A 303 7.48 0.33 -22.62
N TRP A 304 7.34 0.01 -21.33
CA TRP A 304 6.20 0.43 -20.52
C TRP A 304 6.06 1.95 -20.40
N LYS A 305 7.18 2.67 -20.25
CA LYS A 305 7.19 4.16 -20.27
C LYS A 305 6.60 4.71 -21.58
N LYS A 306 6.92 4.09 -22.72
CA LYS A 306 6.45 4.52 -24.05
C LYS A 306 5.01 4.09 -24.36
N VAL A 307 4.65 2.85 -24.05
CA VAL A 307 3.40 2.22 -24.53
C VAL A 307 2.23 2.49 -23.60
N GLY A 308 2.46 2.48 -22.28
CA GLY A 308 1.40 2.53 -21.28
C GLY A 308 1.24 3.87 -20.59
N LEU A 309 2.13 4.85 -20.81
CA LEU A 309 2.15 6.09 -20.01
C LEU A 309 2.27 7.37 -20.84
N GLN A 310 2.89 7.32 -22.03
CA GLN A 310 2.91 8.44 -22.98
C GLN A 310 1.59 8.68 -23.74
N PRO A 311 0.82 7.66 -24.17
CA PRO A 311 -0.45 7.88 -24.88
C PRO A 311 -1.56 8.48 -24.02
N PHE A 312 -1.48 8.37 -22.70
CA PHE A 312 -2.36 9.08 -21.75
C PHE A 312 -2.07 10.58 -21.68
N LEU A 313 -0.92 11.02 -22.17
CA LEU A 313 -0.50 12.43 -22.20
C LEU A 313 -0.92 13.12 -23.49
N ASN A 314 -1.19 12.35 -24.56
CA ASN A 314 -1.68 12.83 -25.84
C ASN A 314 -2.95 12.04 -26.19
N ALA A 315 -4.08 12.50 -25.68
CA ALA A 315 -5.39 11.90 -25.91
C ALA A 315 -5.68 11.76 -27.42
N LYS A 316 -5.46 10.56 -27.99
CA LYS A 316 -6.18 10.06 -29.18
C LYS A 316 -5.94 8.60 -29.63
N LYS A 317 -5.00 7.80 -29.09
CA LYS A 317 -4.82 6.39 -29.57
C LYS A 317 -4.37 5.44 -28.46
N CYS A 318 -5.13 4.37 -28.22
CA CYS A 318 -4.93 3.30 -27.23
C CYS A 318 -5.73 2.07 -27.71
N VAL A 319 -5.47 0.80 -27.42
CA VAL A 319 -4.60 0.05 -26.50
C VAL A 319 -4.56 -1.38 -27.08
N LYS A 320 -3.38 -1.99 -27.23
CA LYS A 320 -3.26 -3.42 -27.62
C LYS A 320 -2.15 -4.19 -26.91
N ALA A 321 -1.41 -3.56 -25.99
CA ALA A 321 -0.19 -4.12 -25.42
C ALA A 321 -0.31 -4.54 -23.95
N ILE A 322 -1.49 -4.45 -23.33
CA ILE A 322 -1.68 -4.72 -21.89
C ILE A 322 -2.08 -6.19 -21.62
N CYS A 323 -2.26 -7.03 -22.65
CA CYS A 323 -2.81 -8.39 -22.47
C CYS A 323 -2.08 -9.52 -23.21
N HIS A 324 -0.78 -9.37 -23.52
CA HIS A 324 0.05 -10.49 -24.01
C HIS A 324 1.35 -10.60 -23.24
#